data_AF-A0A3B5R6C8-F1
#
_entry.id   AF-A0A3B5R6C8-F1
#
_cell.length_a   1.000
_cell.length_b   1.000
_cell.length_c   1.000
_cell.angle_alpha   90.00
_cell.angle_beta   90.00
_cell.angle_gamma   90.00
#
_symmetry.space_group_name_H-M   'P 1'
#
loop_
_entity.id
_entity.type
_entity.pdbx_description
1 polymer ?
#
loop_
_entity_poly.entity_id
_entity_poly.type
_entity_poly.pdbx_seq_one_letter_code
_entity_poly.pdbx_strand_id
1 'polypeptide(L)'
;ITGNKGWGVRTLQDIPQGSFVCEYVGEIISEGEADTRQNDAYLFSLDDKYCIDARFYGNISRFLNHMCEPNLFACRVFTTHQDLRFPHIAFFASENVKAGEELGFNYGDHFWEVKGKLFSCECGSSKCKYSSVAMATTPEDQQQPSALPDTSSSSGAS
;
A
#
# COMPACT_ATOMS: atom_id res chain seq x y z
N ILE A 1 4.83 17.25 -10.14
CA ILE A 1 4.85 17.79 -8.75
C ILE A 1 4.01 16.84 -7.91
N THR A 2 4.52 16.36 -6.78
CA THR A 2 3.91 15.37 -5.87
C THR A 2 2.77 15.95 -5.03
N GLY A 3 1.91 16.79 -5.61
CA GLY A 3 0.76 17.40 -4.93
C GLY A 3 1.02 17.77 -3.46
N ASN A 4 0.23 17.18 -2.55
CA ASN A 4 0.25 17.38 -1.10
C ASN A 4 0.99 16.27 -0.31
N LYS A 5 1.63 15.30 -0.99
CA LYS A 5 2.27 14.12 -0.35
C LYS A 5 3.70 14.36 0.14
N GLY A 6 4.22 15.58 0.01
CA GLY A 6 5.62 15.89 0.28
C GLY A 6 6.56 15.33 -0.79
N TRP A 7 7.65 14.68 -0.37
CA TRP A 7 8.63 14.08 -1.29
C TRP A 7 8.08 12.80 -1.93
N GLY A 8 8.58 12.45 -3.12
CA GLY A 8 8.22 11.22 -3.80
C GLY A 8 9.31 10.79 -4.78
N VAL A 9 9.30 9.52 -5.16
CA VAL A 9 10.27 8.95 -6.11
C VAL A 9 9.61 8.80 -7.47
N ARG A 10 10.33 9.17 -8.54
CA ARG A 10 9.90 9.00 -9.94
C ARG A 10 11.00 8.30 -10.72
N THR A 11 10.62 7.51 -11.72
CA THR A 11 11.59 6.93 -12.65
C THR A 11 11.98 7.95 -13.73
N LEU A 12 13.23 7.91 -14.21
CA LEU A 12 13.70 8.70 -15.34
C LEU A 12 13.69 7.92 -16.67
N GLN A 13 13.35 6.63 -16.62
CA GLN A 13 13.29 5.73 -17.76
C GLN A 13 12.08 4.81 -17.66
N ASP A 14 11.67 4.22 -18.78
CA ASP A 14 10.66 3.16 -18.77
C ASP A 14 11.18 1.96 -17.97
N ILE A 15 10.34 1.42 -17.08
CA ILE A 15 10.62 0.22 -16.28
C ILE A 15 9.65 -0.88 -16.73
N PRO A 16 10.14 -1.97 -17.35
CA PRO A 16 9.31 -3.12 -17.69
C PRO A 16 8.72 -3.80 -16.45
N GLN A 17 7.52 -4.35 -16.58
CA GLN A 17 6.90 -5.19 -15.55
C GLN A 17 7.84 -6.30 -15.10
N GLY A 18 7.86 -6.56 -13.78
CA GLY A 18 8.71 -7.57 -13.16
C GLY A 18 10.16 -7.15 -12.93
N SER A 19 10.55 -5.94 -13.34
CA SER A 19 11.90 -5.42 -13.07
C SER A 19 12.09 -5.13 -11.59
N PHE A 20 13.24 -5.51 -11.04
CA PHE A 20 13.70 -5.04 -9.73
C PHE A 20 13.90 -3.52 -9.78
N VAL A 21 13.41 -2.82 -8.75
CA VAL A 21 13.50 -1.36 -8.65
C VAL A 21 14.45 -0.94 -7.55
N CYS A 22 14.17 -1.32 -6.30
CA CYS A 22 15.02 -1.03 -5.15
C CYS A 22 14.67 -1.93 -3.96
N GLU A 23 15.50 -1.91 -2.93
CA GLU A 23 15.24 -2.56 -1.65
C GLU A 23 14.73 -1.55 -0.61
N TYR A 24 13.84 -1.95 0.29
CA TYR A 24 13.51 -1.18 1.48
C TYR A 24 14.57 -1.35 2.55
N VAL A 25 15.48 -0.38 2.67
CA VAL A 25 16.62 -0.44 3.60
C VAL A 25 16.42 0.52 4.75
N GLY A 26 16.72 0.04 5.97
CA GLY A 26 16.73 0.83 7.19
C GLY A 26 17.30 0.06 8.38
N GLU A 27 17.03 0.54 9.60
CA GLU A 27 17.41 -0.11 10.84
C GLU A 27 16.44 -1.27 11.15
N ILE A 28 16.94 -2.48 11.39
CA ILE A 28 16.08 -3.60 11.85
C ILE A 28 15.88 -3.46 13.36
N ILE A 29 14.62 -3.35 13.78
CA ILE A 29 14.23 -3.23 15.19
C ILE A 29 13.16 -4.27 15.54
N SER A 30 12.98 -4.53 16.83
CA SER A 30 11.86 -5.36 17.31
C SER A 30 10.57 -4.55 17.36
N GLU A 31 9.41 -5.21 17.34
CA GLU A 31 8.10 -4.57 17.53
C GLU A 31 8.04 -3.80 18.87
N GLY A 32 8.59 -4.36 19.94
CA GLY A 32 8.64 -3.67 21.24
C GLY A 32 9.50 -2.40 21.24
N GLU A 33 10.54 -2.32 20.40
CA GLU A 33 11.29 -1.07 20.19
C GLU A 33 10.48 -0.11 19.31
N ALA A 34 9.82 -0.61 18.26
CA ALA A 34 8.97 0.18 17.36
C ALA A 34 7.86 0.90 18.12
N ASP A 35 7.23 0.25 19.10
CA ASP A 35 6.20 0.84 19.98
C ASP A 35 6.70 2.05 20.79
N THR A 36 8.01 2.13 21.04
CA THR A 36 8.61 3.27 21.76
C THR A 36 8.99 4.43 20.84
N ARG A 37 8.98 4.22 19.52
CA ARG A 37 9.33 5.25 18.54
C ARG A 37 8.19 6.28 18.45
N GLN A 38 8.55 7.56 18.56
CA GLN A 38 7.57 8.65 18.44
C GLN A 38 7.03 8.82 17.00
N ASN A 39 7.76 8.32 16.00
CA ASN A 39 7.40 8.45 14.60
C ASN A 39 7.60 7.10 13.89
N ASP A 40 6.46 6.51 13.56
CA ASP A 40 6.22 5.21 12.92
C ASP A 40 5.94 5.34 11.41
N ALA A 41 6.07 6.53 10.81
CA ALA A 41 5.71 6.75 9.41
C ALA A 41 6.64 6.07 8.40
N TYR A 42 7.77 5.51 8.85
CA TYR A 42 8.80 4.87 8.03
C TYR A 42 9.06 3.42 8.45
N LEU A 43 8.08 2.77 9.08
CA LEU A 43 8.16 1.37 9.46
C LEU A 43 7.68 0.46 8.32
N PHE A 44 8.40 -0.63 8.11
CA PHE A 44 8.01 -1.73 7.25
C PHE A 44 8.06 -3.04 8.03
N SER A 45 6.91 -3.66 8.31
CA SER A 45 6.83 -4.91 9.06
C SER A 45 7.43 -6.09 8.27
N LEU A 46 8.29 -6.88 8.92
CA LEU A 46 8.87 -8.11 8.36
C LEU A 46 8.04 -9.34 8.76
N ASP A 47 7.60 -9.34 10.01
CA ASP A 47 6.69 -10.29 10.65
C ASP A 47 6.12 -9.64 11.95
N ASP A 48 5.48 -10.43 12.81
CA ASP A 48 4.90 -9.96 14.08
C ASP A 48 5.95 -9.65 15.17
N LYS A 49 7.24 -9.69 14.85
CA LYS A 49 8.34 -9.53 15.82
C LYS A 49 9.35 -8.47 15.42
N TYR A 50 9.54 -8.24 14.13
CA TYR A 50 10.53 -7.32 13.61
C TYR A 50 9.97 -6.43 12.50
N CYS A 51 10.51 -5.21 12.43
CA CYS A 51 10.27 -4.29 11.34
C CYS A 51 11.58 -3.58 10.95
N ILE A 52 11.56 -2.99 9.75
CA ILE A 52 12.61 -2.09 9.27
C ILE A 52 12.14 -0.66 9.53
N ASP A 53 12.90 0.12 10.28
CA ASP A 53 12.70 1.55 10.50
C ASP A 53 13.66 2.38 9.61
N ALA A 54 13.09 3.06 8.60
CA ALA A 54 13.84 3.93 7.71
C ALA A 54 13.84 5.42 8.15
N ARG A 55 13.45 5.74 9.38
CA ARG A 55 13.33 7.11 9.88
C ARG A 55 14.67 7.83 9.93
N PHE A 56 15.67 7.24 10.60
CA PHE A 56 16.99 7.82 10.82
C PHE A 56 18.03 7.32 9.82
N TYR A 57 17.98 6.02 9.50
CA TYR A 57 18.85 5.38 8.52
C TYR A 57 17.97 4.73 7.47
N GLY A 58 18.13 5.11 6.20
CA GLY A 58 17.40 4.48 5.12
C GLY A 58 17.89 4.93 3.74
N ASN A 59 17.52 4.18 2.71
CA ASN A 59 17.87 4.51 1.32
C ASN A 59 16.72 5.28 0.62
N ILE A 60 16.71 5.29 -0.71
CA ILE A 60 15.69 5.97 -1.51
C ILE A 60 14.25 5.46 -1.27
N SER A 61 14.07 4.20 -0.84
CA SER A 61 12.76 3.57 -0.67
C SER A 61 11.89 4.28 0.36
N ARG A 62 12.51 4.95 1.35
CA ARG A 62 11.82 5.69 2.42
C ARG A 62 10.96 6.84 1.89
N PHE A 63 11.15 7.22 0.62
CA PHE A 63 10.40 8.28 -0.05
C PHE A 63 9.38 7.74 -1.08
N LEU A 64 9.25 6.42 -1.22
CA LEU A 64 8.18 5.83 -2.02
C LEU A 64 6.85 6.08 -1.33
N ASN A 65 5.92 6.74 -2.02
CA ASN A 65 4.61 7.06 -1.46
C ASN A 65 3.63 5.90 -1.57
N HIS A 66 2.55 5.98 -0.80
CA HIS A 66 1.43 5.08 -0.93
C HIS A 66 0.66 5.28 -2.24
N MET A 67 0.27 4.18 -2.87
CA MET A 67 -0.71 4.13 -3.96
C MET A 67 -1.72 2.99 -3.74
N CYS A 68 -3.02 3.29 -3.86
CA CYS A 68 -4.08 2.28 -3.78
C CYS A 68 -4.09 1.34 -5.00
N GLU A 69 -3.66 1.84 -6.16
CA GLU A 69 -3.36 1.06 -7.36
C GLU A 69 -1.85 1.18 -7.63
N PRO A 70 -1.02 0.39 -6.92
CA PRO A 70 0.42 0.57 -6.94
C PRO A 70 1.07 -0.04 -8.18
N ASN A 71 2.10 0.66 -8.68
CA ASN A 71 2.98 0.16 -9.73
C ASN A 71 4.20 -0.62 -9.19
N LEU A 72 4.35 -0.71 -7.86
CA LEU A 72 5.32 -1.56 -7.18
C LEU A 72 4.65 -2.57 -6.23
N PHE A 73 5.24 -3.76 -6.11
CA PHE A 73 4.93 -4.71 -5.04
C PHE A 73 6.20 -5.12 -4.29
N ALA A 74 6.05 -5.40 -2.99
CA ALA A 74 7.14 -5.86 -2.14
C ALA A 74 7.26 -7.40 -2.18
N CYS A 75 8.49 -7.89 -2.25
CA CYS A 75 8.82 -9.31 -2.23
C CYS A 75 9.88 -9.58 -1.16
N ARG A 76 9.69 -10.65 -0.38
CA ARG A 76 10.68 -11.15 0.58
C ARG A 76 11.74 -11.94 -0.17
N VAL A 77 12.99 -11.50 -0.10
CA VAL A 77 14.13 -12.13 -0.78
C VAL A 77 15.17 -12.55 0.25
N PHE A 78 15.72 -13.75 0.10
CA PHE A 78 16.82 -14.26 0.90
C PHE A 78 18.06 -14.34 0.01
N THR A 79 19.18 -13.79 0.48
CA THR A 79 20.41 -13.71 -0.31
C THR A 79 21.56 -14.40 0.42
N THR A 80 22.42 -13.62 1.09
CA THR A 80 23.62 -14.05 1.80
C THR A 80 23.31 -14.86 3.06
N HIS A 81 22.13 -14.67 3.65
CA HIS A 81 21.59 -15.49 4.72
C HIS A 81 20.15 -15.92 4.44
N GLN A 82 19.74 -17.00 5.10
CA GLN A 82 18.41 -17.61 4.98
C GLN A 82 17.65 -17.61 6.32
N ASP A 83 18.02 -16.68 7.21
CA ASP A 83 17.26 -16.48 8.45
C ASP A 83 15.89 -15.89 8.11
N LEU A 84 14.84 -16.70 8.28
CA LEU A 84 13.47 -16.35 7.91
C LEU A 84 12.94 -15.11 8.63
N ARG A 85 13.54 -14.73 9.76
CA ARG A 85 13.19 -13.53 10.53
C ARG A 85 13.60 -12.23 9.84
N PHE A 86 14.62 -12.30 8.97
CA PHE A 86 15.26 -11.12 8.40
C PHE A 86 15.32 -11.19 6.87
N PRO A 87 14.17 -11.27 6.17
CA PRO A 87 14.17 -11.19 4.72
C PRO A 87 14.63 -9.79 4.25
N HIS A 88 15.26 -9.71 3.09
CA HIS A 88 15.35 -8.45 2.37
C HIS A 88 13.99 -8.11 1.76
N ILE A 89 13.59 -6.85 1.81
CA ILE A 89 12.35 -6.37 1.19
C ILE A 89 12.66 -5.72 -0.14
N ALA A 90 12.47 -6.44 -1.24
CA ALA A 90 12.75 -5.95 -2.58
C ALA A 90 11.45 -5.50 -3.28
N PHE A 91 11.47 -4.33 -3.90
CA PHE A 91 10.38 -3.85 -4.75
C PHE A 91 10.62 -4.22 -6.21
N PHE A 92 9.55 -4.71 -6.82
CA PHE A 92 9.49 -5.02 -8.24
C PHE A 92 8.31 -4.28 -8.88
N ALA A 93 8.45 -3.94 -10.16
CA ALA A 93 7.37 -3.33 -10.93
C ALA A 93 6.21 -4.31 -11.13
N SER A 94 5.01 -3.96 -10.69
CA SER A 94 3.79 -4.77 -10.89
C SER A 94 3.23 -4.64 -12.31
N GLU A 95 3.62 -3.58 -13.03
CA GLU A 95 3.22 -3.26 -14.40
C GLU A 95 4.37 -2.53 -15.13
N ASN A 96 4.16 -2.18 -16.41
CA ASN A 96 5.10 -1.33 -17.14
C ASN A 96 4.95 0.12 -16.67
N VAL A 97 6.03 0.70 -16.13
CA VAL A 97 6.05 2.09 -15.63
C VAL A 97 6.74 2.99 -16.64
N LYS A 98 6.16 4.15 -16.93
CA LYS A 98 6.73 5.11 -17.89
C LYS A 98 7.69 6.09 -17.25
N ALA A 99 8.67 6.54 -18.04
CA ALA A 99 9.55 7.63 -17.64
C ALA A 99 8.75 8.84 -17.11
N GLY A 100 9.11 9.33 -15.92
CA GLY A 100 8.45 10.45 -15.24
C GLY A 100 7.31 10.06 -14.30
N GLU A 101 6.80 8.82 -14.35
CA GLU A 101 5.78 8.35 -13.43
C GLU A 101 6.31 8.23 -12.00
N GLU A 102 5.42 8.49 -11.03
CA GLU A 102 5.72 8.30 -9.61
C GLU A 102 5.67 6.82 -9.27
N LEU A 103 6.61 6.39 -8.44
CA LEU A 103 6.69 5.04 -7.93
C LEU A 103 6.00 4.98 -6.58
N GLY A 104 5.15 3.96 -6.39
CA GLY A 104 4.45 3.78 -5.13
C GLY A 104 3.99 2.36 -4.92
N PHE A 105 3.79 2.02 -3.65
CA PHE A 105 3.37 0.69 -3.21
C PHE A 105 2.19 0.80 -2.24
N ASN A 106 1.53 -0.32 -1.96
CA ASN A 106 0.50 -0.34 -0.94
C ASN A 106 1.14 -0.44 0.45
N TYR A 107 0.85 0.53 1.34
CA TYR A 107 1.40 0.56 2.71
C TYR A 107 0.72 -0.46 3.63
N GLY A 108 -0.41 -1.03 3.21
CA GLY A 108 -1.18 -2.00 3.98
C GLY A 108 -2.23 -1.34 4.88
N ASP A 109 -3.23 -2.13 5.28
CA ASP A 109 -4.37 -1.66 6.07
C ASP A 109 -3.95 -1.18 7.45
N HIS A 110 -2.99 -1.85 8.11
CA HIS A 110 -2.49 -1.45 9.43
C HIS A 110 -1.97 0.00 9.46
N PHE A 111 -1.23 0.43 8.43
CA PHE A 111 -0.80 1.83 8.31
C PHE A 111 -2.00 2.78 8.29
N TRP A 112 -3.03 2.45 7.50
CA TRP A 112 -4.20 3.30 7.33
C TRP A 112 -5.18 3.24 8.51
N GLU A 113 -5.25 2.15 9.27
CA GLU A 113 -5.99 2.07 10.53
C GLU A 113 -5.44 3.03 11.58
N VAL A 114 -4.12 3.21 11.61
CA VAL A 114 -3.43 4.13 12.52
C VAL A 114 -3.45 5.56 11.97
N LYS A 115 -3.02 5.76 10.73
CA LYS A 115 -2.80 7.09 10.13
C LYS A 115 -4.02 7.71 9.48
N GLY A 116 -5.02 6.93 9.10
CA GLY A 116 -6.28 7.42 8.54
C GLY A 116 -7.01 8.39 9.47
N LYS A 117 -6.76 8.31 10.79
CA LYS A 117 -7.30 9.26 11.78
C LYS A 117 -6.66 10.65 11.71
N LEU A 118 -5.46 10.75 11.12
CA LEU A 118 -4.66 11.97 11.05
C LEU A 118 -4.74 12.63 9.66
N PHE A 119 -4.74 11.83 8.59
CA PHE A 119 -4.85 12.30 7.22
C PHE A 119 -5.42 11.21 6.31
N SER A 120 -6.01 11.63 5.19
CA SER A 120 -6.53 10.73 4.15
C SER A 120 -5.52 10.51 3.01
N CYS A 121 -5.67 9.42 2.27
CA CYS A 121 -4.89 9.12 1.09
C CYS A 121 -5.18 10.10 -0.07
N GLU A 122 -4.10 10.62 -0.66
CA GLU A 122 -4.11 11.54 -1.80
C GLU A 122 -3.45 10.92 -3.05
N CYS A 123 -3.59 9.60 -3.23
CA CYS A 123 -3.01 8.91 -4.40
C CYS A 123 -3.69 9.27 -5.72
N GLY A 124 -4.89 9.87 -5.69
CA GLY A 124 -5.62 10.32 -6.88
C GLY A 124 -6.32 9.22 -7.70
N SER A 125 -6.18 7.94 -7.31
CA SER A 125 -6.90 6.83 -7.95
C SER A 125 -8.42 6.94 -7.72
N SER A 126 -9.21 6.64 -8.75
CA SER A 126 -10.67 6.53 -8.64
C SER A 126 -11.12 5.34 -7.79
N LYS A 127 -10.23 4.37 -7.53
CA LYS A 127 -10.44 3.21 -6.65
C LYS A 127 -9.74 3.39 -5.29
N CYS A 128 -9.47 4.64 -4.88
CA CYS A 128 -8.80 4.92 -3.62
C CYS A 128 -9.64 4.44 -2.42
N LYS A 129 -9.07 3.54 -1.61
CA LYS A 129 -9.72 2.95 -0.43
C LYS A 129 -9.66 3.82 0.83
N TYR A 130 -8.69 4.71 0.90
CA TYR A 130 -8.39 5.49 2.11
C TYR A 130 -8.55 7.00 1.89
N SER A 131 -9.29 7.41 0.86
CA SER A 131 -9.65 8.82 0.66
C SER A 131 -10.60 9.29 1.75
N SER A 132 -10.69 10.61 1.95
CA SER A 132 -11.64 11.20 2.89
C SER A 132 -13.09 10.78 2.62
N VAL A 133 -13.45 10.61 1.34
CA VAL A 133 -14.77 10.11 0.93
C VAL A 133 -14.92 8.62 1.26
N ALA A 134 -13.96 7.78 0.88
CA ALA A 134 -14.04 6.33 1.09
C ALA A 134 -14.10 5.94 2.57
N MET A 135 -13.41 6.70 3.43
CA MET A 135 -13.43 6.49 4.88
C MET A 135 -14.70 7.02 5.55
N ALA A 136 -15.45 7.93 4.91
CA ALA A 136 -16.71 8.45 5.44
C ALA A 136 -17.91 7.55 5.12
N THR A 137 -17.83 6.75 4.06
CA THR A 137 -18.82 5.71 3.73
C THR A 137 -18.64 4.50 4.64
N THR A 138 -19.58 4.27 5.56
CA THR A 138 -19.65 3.02 6.34
C THR A 138 -20.12 1.85 5.45
N PRO A 139 -19.84 0.58 5.83
CA PRO A 139 -20.26 -0.59 5.05
C PRO A 139 -21.77 -0.73 4.86
N GLU A 140 -22.58 0.00 5.62
CA GLU A 140 -24.05 -0.06 5.58
C GLU A 140 -24.65 0.60 4.33
N ASP A 141 -23.95 1.53 3.68
CA ASP A 141 -24.45 2.25 2.49
C ASP A 141 -24.28 1.47 1.17
N GLN A 142 -23.61 0.30 1.18
CA GLN A 142 -23.42 -0.53 -0.01
C GLN A 142 -24.52 -1.58 -0.22
N GLN A 143 -25.55 -1.62 0.64
CA GLN A 143 -26.69 -2.50 0.44
C GLN A 143 -27.69 -1.87 -0.54
N GLN A 144 -27.44 -2.07 -1.83
CA GLN A 144 -28.34 -1.67 -2.91
C GLN A 144 -29.74 -2.29 -2.68
N PRO A 145 -30.85 -1.54 -2.81
CA PRO A 145 -32.19 -2.11 -2.74
C PRO A 145 -32.39 -3.06 -3.92
N SER A 146 -32.57 -4.35 -3.65
CA SER A 146 -33.00 -5.32 -4.65
C SER A 146 -34.38 -4.90 -5.17
N ALA A 147 -34.44 -4.37 -6.39
CA ALA A 147 -35.69 -4.17 -7.09
C ALA A 147 -36.35 -5.53 -7.37
N LEU A 148 -37.61 -5.63 -6.96
CA LEU A 148 -38.53 -6.77 -7.04
C LEU A 148 -38.66 -7.37 -8.45
N PRO A 149 -39.19 -8.60 -8.55
CA PRO A 149 -40.16 -8.93 -9.58
C PRO A 149 -41.51 -9.34 -8.96
N ASP A 150 -42.49 -8.45 -9.12
CA ASP A 150 -43.92 -8.75 -9.19
C ASP A 150 -44.22 -9.02 -10.69
N THR A 151 -45.06 -9.93 -11.18
CA THR A 151 -46.28 -10.56 -10.66
C THR A 151 -46.56 -11.92 -11.34
N SER A 152 -47.40 -12.70 -10.68
CA SER A 152 -48.08 -13.96 -11.01
C SER A 152 -48.94 -14.06 -12.28
N SER A 153 -49.32 -15.32 -12.58
CA SER A 153 -50.53 -15.87 -13.27
C SER A 153 -50.22 -16.57 -14.61
N SER A 154 -50.79 -17.71 -15.00
CA SER A 154 -51.92 -18.53 -14.53
C SER A 154 -51.79 -19.95 -15.12
N SER A 155 -52.12 -20.98 -14.35
CA SER A 155 -52.36 -22.35 -14.84
C SER A 155 -53.70 -22.45 -15.58
N GLY A 156 -53.69 -22.89 -16.84
CA GLY A 156 -54.86 -23.17 -17.67
C GLY A 156 -54.63 -24.40 -18.56
N ALA A 157 -55.66 -25.25 -18.64
CA ALA A 157 -55.69 -26.60 -19.17
C ALA A 157 -55.37 -26.76 -20.68
N SER A 158 -54.87 -27.93 -21.06
CA SER A 158 -55.53 -28.93 -21.94
C SER A 158 -54.68 -30.18 -22.05
#